data_AF-A0A937WQQ2-F1
#
_entry.id   AF-A0A937WQQ2-F1
#
_cell.length_a   1.000
_cell.length_b   1.000
_cell.length_c   1.000
_cell.angle_alpha   90.00
_cell.angle_beta   90.00
_cell.angle_gamma   90.00
#
_symmetry.space_group_name_H-M   'P 1'
#
loop_
_entity.id
_entity.type
_entity.pdbx_description
1 polymer ?
#
loop_
_entity_poly.entity_id
_entity_poly.type
_entity_poly.pdbx_seq_one_letter_code
_entity_poly.pdbx_strand_id
1 'polypeptide(L)'
;MKLKTGVNKIYNYFDIATLFSLCALIFFLPISKACIQIFVSLSIFCFFATLIIKKFQNFPKSELDAPLFIFFVCLCLSVIFAVDFRESFITLIKKYAEWFLLFFAIVATLNTEKRFKIFLIILLLSAISVCFDGIYQQITGADLFRGHNYDYKMSASFNHYNNFAGYLGVLLPLSFCLSICGKDKKNRLIFGFITILLGYCLTMTLSKGGCFTSLLAFILISPFCFLKLKLKRLPRITLEIGILLILATLFI
;
A
#
# COMPACT_ATOMS: atom_id res chain seq x y z
N MET A 1 -4.53 -11.38 32.21
CA MET A 1 -4.74 -12.84 32.06
C MET A 1 -3.54 -13.39 31.29
N LYS A 2 -2.61 -14.13 31.93
CA LYS A 2 -1.43 -14.70 31.25
C LYS A 2 -1.88 -15.87 30.38
N LEU A 3 -1.75 -15.76 29.06
CA LEU A 3 -1.99 -16.86 28.12
C LEU A 3 -1.02 -18.01 28.40
N LYS A 4 -1.48 -19.26 28.33
CA LYS A 4 -0.63 -20.46 28.43
C LYS A 4 0.49 -20.38 27.38
N THR A 5 1.69 -20.84 27.72
CA THR A 5 2.90 -20.77 26.87
C THR A 5 2.69 -21.34 25.45
N GLY A 6 1.90 -22.40 25.30
CA GLY A 6 1.54 -22.97 23.99
C GLY A 6 0.68 -22.04 23.12
N VAL A 7 -0.24 -21.29 23.72
CA VAL A 7 -1.15 -20.36 23.00
C VAL A 7 -0.36 -19.17 22.45
N ASN A 8 0.65 -18.69 23.17
CA ASN A 8 1.54 -17.64 22.68
C ASN A 8 2.38 -18.09 21.47
N LYS A 9 2.80 -19.36 21.42
CA LYS A 9 3.56 -19.89 20.29
C LYS A 9 2.69 -19.95 19.02
N ILE A 10 1.46 -20.44 19.14
CA ILE A 10 0.49 -20.49 18.03
C ILE A 10 0.16 -19.08 17.53
N TYR A 11 -0.10 -18.13 18.45
CA TYR A 11 -0.32 -16.73 18.10
C TYR A 11 0.85 -16.16 17.27
N ASN A 12 2.09 -16.40 17.69
CA ASN A 12 3.26 -15.88 16.97
C ASN A 12 3.37 -16.44 15.54
N TYR A 13 3.02 -17.71 15.32
CA TYR A 13 3.03 -18.28 13.96
C TYR A 13 2.02 -17.58 13.05
N PHE A 14 0.77 -17.41 13.51
CA PHE A 14 -0.24 -16.71 12.72
C PHE A 14 0.12 -15.24 12.49
N ASP A 15 0.65 -14.55 13.50
CA ASP A 15 1.06 -13.15 13.38
C ASP A 15 2.22 -12.96 12.38
N ILE A 16 3.20 -13.87 12.37
CA ILE A 16 4.28 -13.89 11.37
C ILE A 16 3.73 -14.24 9.98
N ALA A 17 2.81 -15.21 9.88
CA ALA A 17 2.18 -15.56 8.62
C ALA A 17 1.38 -14.39 8.03
N THR A 18 0.64 -13.64 8.87
CA THR A 18 -0.03 -12.39 8.46
C THR A 18 0.99 -11.38 7.93
N LEU A 19 2.10 -11.15 8.63
CA LEU A 19 3.15 -10.23 8.14
C LEU A 19 3.72 -10.67 6.79
N PHE A 20 4.05 -11.95 6.65
CA PHE A 20 4.59 -12.51 5.41
C PHE A 20 3.60 -12.35 4.25
N SER A 21 2.32 -12.70 4.46
CA SER A 21 1.29 -12.56 3.45
C SER A 21 1.06 -11.10 3.02
N LEU A 22 1.07 -10.15 3.96
CA LEU A 22 0.98 -8.70 3.64
C LEU A 22 2.19 -8.20 2.85
N CYS A 23 3.39 -8.70 3.17
CA CYS A 23 4.61 -8.37 2.43
C CYS A 23 4.60 -8.97 1.02
N ALA A 24 4.14 -10.21 0.87
CA ALA A 24 3.99 -10.84 -0.43
C ALA A 24 2.92 -10.11 -1.28
N LEU A 25 1.79 -9.74 -0.66
CA LEU A 25 0.73 -8.96 -1.28
C LEU A 25 1.28 -7.65 -1.87
N ILE A 26 2.03 -6.87 -1.08
CA ILE A 26 2.55 -5.58 -1.56
C ILE A 26 3.62 -5.71 -2.65
N PHE A 27 4.34 -6.84 -2.66
CA PHE A 27 5.27 -7.16 -3.73
C PHE A 27 4.55 -7.54 -5.04
N PHE A 28 3.52 -8.37 -4.96
CA PHE A 28 2.81 -8.86 -6.14
C PHE A 28 1.70 -7.90 -6.64
N LEU A 29 1.44 -6.81 -5.92
CA LEU A 29 0.50 -5.73 -6.28
C LEU A 29 0.48 -5.37 -7.77
N PRO A 30 1.63 -5.04 -8.38
CA PRO A 30 1.64 -4.58 -9.75
C PRO A 30 1.74 -5.76 -10.72
N ILE A 31 2.27 -6.90 -10.26
CA ILE A 31 2.66 -8.03 -11.09
C ILE A 31 1.44 -8.91 -11.40
N SER A 32 0.73 -9.42 -10.39
CA SER A 32 -0.27 -10.48 -10.60
C SER A 32 -1.52 -10.32 -9.73
N LYS A 33 -2.68 -10.16 -10.39
CA LYS A 33 -4.00 -10.11 -9.72
C LYS A 33 -4.33 -11.40 -8.95
N ALA A 34 -3.93 -12.56 -9.47
CA ALA A 34 -4.17 -13.85 -8.82
C ALA A 34 -3.36 -13.97 -7.53
N CYS A 35 -2.07 -13.59 -7.55
CA CYS A 35 -1.22 -13.61 -6.36
C CYS A 35 -1.77 -12.68 -5.26
N ILE A 36 -2.22 -11.47 -5.64
CA ILE A 36 -2.85 -10.53 -4.70
C ILE A 36 -4.03 -11.20 -3.99
N GLN A 37 -4.97 -11.79 -4.74
CA GLN A 37 -6.16 -12.43 -4.17
C GLN A 37 -5.83 -13.59 -3.21
N ILE A 38 -4.81 -14.39 -3.53
CA ILE A 38 -4.33 -15.47 -2.66
C ILE A 38 -3.77 -14.90 -1.37
N PHE A 39 -2.87 -13.91 -1.45
CA PHE A 39 -2.23 -13.33 -0.27
C PHE A 39 -3.17 -12.47 0.58
N VAL A 40 -4.15 -11.78 -0.04
CA VAL A 40 -5.24 -11.11 0.66
C VAL A 40 -6.01 -12.12 1.51
N SER A 41 -6.50 -13.19 0.87
CA SER A 41 -7.27 -14.24 1.54
C SER A 41 -6.49 -14.86 2.71
N LEU A 42 -5.21 -15.16 2.48
CA LEU A 42 -4.32 -15.68 3.52
C LEU A 42 -4.11 -14.69 4.66
N SER A 43 -3.90 -13.41 4.36
CA SER A 43 -3.67 -12.36 5.37
C SER A 43 -4.91 -12.16 6.26
N ILE A 44 -6.09 -12.12 5.66
CA ILE A 44 -7.36 -11.98 6.38
C ILE A 44 -7.61 -13.21 7.24
N PHE A 45 -7.40 -14.41 6.70
CA PHE A 45 -7.56 -15.67 7.44
C PHE A 45 -6.63 -15.73 8.67
N CYS A 46 -5.34 -15.48 8.48
CA CYS A 46 -4.37 -15.50 9.58
C CYS A 46 -4.66 -14.38 10.60
N PHE A 47 -5.07 -13.20 10.14
CA PHE A 47 -5.47 -12.10 11.02
C PHE A 47 -6.66 -12.48 11.90
N PHE A 48 -7.73 -13.06 11.34
CA PHE A 48 -8.86 -13.54 12.14
C PHE A 48 -8.45 -14.61 13.15
N ALA A 49 -7.59 -15.55 12.76
CA ALA A 49 -7.04 -16.54 13.70
C ALA A 49 -6.33 -15.86 14.88
N THR A 50 -5.53 -14.81 14.64
CA THR A 50 -4.89 -14.06 15.73
C THR A 50 -5.90 -13.37 16.66
N LEU A 51 -7.00 -12.82 16.11
CA LEU A 51 -8.05 -12.17 16.89
C LEU A 51 -8.81 -13.16 17.78
N ILE A 52 -9.15 -14.34 17.25
CA ILE A 52 -9.86 -15.41 17.97
C ILE A 52 -8.98 -15.91 19.13
N ILE A 53 -7.69 -16.16 18.88
CA ILE A 53 -6.74 -16.62 19.90
C ILE A 53 -6.60 -15.61 21.04
N LYS A 54 -6.59 -14.31 20.72
CA LYS A 54 -6.55 -13.22 21.71
C LYS A 54 -7.92 -12.83 22.26
N LYS A 55 -8.99 -13.56 21.93
CA LYS A 55 -10.37 -13.27 22.35
C LYS A 55 -10.77 -11.81 22.13
N PHE A 56 -10.36 -11.23 21.00
CA PHE A 56 -10.63 -9.82 20.65
C PHE A 56 -10.10 -8.77 21.65
N GLN A 57 -9.26 -9.14 22.62
CA GLN A 57 -8.81 -8.21 23.66
C GLN A 57 -7.91 -7.08 23.13
N ASN A 58 -7.29 -7.26 21.96
CA ASN A 58 -6.36 -6.30 21.36
C ASN A 58 -6.79 -5.92 19.94
N PHE A 59 -8.05 -5.51 19.74
CA PHE A 59 -8.40 -4.89 18.46
C PHE A 59 -7.53 -3.63 18.26
N PRO A 60 -6.86 -3.48 17.12
CA PRO A 60 -6.00 -2.33 16.88
C PRO A 60 -6.83 -1.05 16.97
N LYS A 61 -6.37 -0.09 17.76
CA LYS A 61 -6.92 1.27 17.76
C LYS A 61 -6.08 2.14 16.86
N SER A 62 -6.69 2.74 15.85
CA SER A 62 -6.10 3.76 14.98
C SER A 62 -6.90 5.06 15.11
N GLU A 63 -6.22 6.19 14.88
CA GLU A 63 -6.87 7.50 14.83
C GLU A 63 -7.79 7.63 13.60
N LEU A 64 -7.66 6.73 12.61
CA LEU A 64 -8.51 6.65 11.43
C LEU A 64 -9.75 5.75 11.60
N ASP A 65 -9.93 5.08 12.74
CA ASP A 65 -11.07 4.20 12.97
C ASP A 65 -12.40 4.96 12.80
N ALA A 66 -12.49 6.19 13.31
CA ALA A 66 -13.68 7.03 13.20
C ALA A 66 -13.94 7.51 11.75
N PRO A 67 -12.97 8.12 11.03
CA PRO A 67 -13.13 8.42 9.61
C PRO A 67 -13.51 7.21 8.75
N LEU A 68 -12.89 6.05 8.99
CA LEU A 68 -13.20 4.80 8.28
C LEU A 68 -14.62 4.32 8.56
N PHE A 69 -15.06 4.41 9.81
CA PHE A 69 -16.43 4.05 10.17
C PHE A 69 -17.45 4.99 9.52
N ILE A 70 -17.19 6.30 9.52
CA ILE A 70 -18.04 7.29 8.83
C ILE A 70 -18.09 6.97 7.32
N PHE A 71 -16.93 6.71 6.71
CA PHE A 71 -16.86 6.32 5.30
C PHE A 71 -17.65 5.04 5.01
N PHE A 72 -17.56 4.03 5.88
CA PHE A 72 -18.35 2.81 5.76
C PHE A 72 -19.85 3.06 5.86
N VAL A 73 -20.30 3.92 6.79
CA VAL A 73 -21.71 4.32 6.89
C VAL A 73 -22.16 5.04 5.62
N CYS A 74 -21.35 5.96 5.09
CA CYS A 74 -21.63 6.63 3.82
C CYS A 74 -21.73 5.63 2.65
N LEU A 75 -20.88 4.60 2.60
CA LEU A 75 -20.98 3.54 1.60
C LEU A 75 -22.28 2.74 1.74
N CYS A 76 -22.66 2.35 2.96
CA CYS A 76 -23.93 1.67 3.23
C CYS A 76 -25.13 2.52 2.78
N LEU A 77 -25.11 3.82 3.09
CA LEU A 77 -26.15 4.76 2.63
C LEU A 77 -26.16 4.86 1.10
N SER A 78 -24.98 4.94 0.47
CA SER A 78 -24.87 4.99 -1.00
C SER A 78 -25.48 3.79 -1.70
N VAL A 79 -25.40 2.59 -1.10
CA VAL A 79 -26.01 1.37 -1.67
C VAL A 79 -27.53 1.44 -1.65
N ILE A 80 -28.13 2.04 -0.61
CA ILE A 80 -29.59 2.19 -0.49
C ILE A 80 -30.15 3.08 -1.63
N PHE A 81 -29.40 4.10 -2.02
CA PHE A 81 -29.79 5.03 -3.10
C PHE A 81 -29.27 4.61 -4.48
N ALA A 82 -28.68 3.42 -4.60
CA ALA A 82 -28.11 2.98 -5.88
C ALA A 82 -29.21 2.55 -6.87
N VAL A 83 -28.99 2.86 -8.15
CA VAL A 83 -29.87 2.45 -9.25
C VAL A 83 -29.94 0.93 -9.36
N ASP A 84 -28.80 0.25 -9.23
CA ASP A 84 -28.71 -1.20 -9.12
C ASP A 84 -28.27 -1.58 -7.70
N PHE A 85 -29.26 -1.90 -6.86
CA PHE A 85 -29.03 -2.30 -5.47
C PHE A 85 -28.18 -3.57 -5.37
N ARG A 86 -28.42 -4.55 -6.25
CA ARG A 86 -27.79 -5.87 -6.17
C ARG A 86 -26.30 -5.76 -6.45
N GLU A 87 -25.92 -5.13 -7.55
CA GLU A 87 -24.51 -4.98 -7.92
C GLU A 87 -23.77 -4.07 -6.94
N SER A 88 -24.43 -3.04 -6.44
CA SER A 88 -23.85 -2.14 -5.42
C SER A 88 -23.62 -2.85 -4.09
N PHE A 89 -24.57 -3.67 -3.64
CA PHE A 89 -24.44 -4.46 -2.42
C PHE A 89 -23.34 -5.54 -2.53
N ILE A 90 -23.29 -6.24 -3.67
CA ILE A 90 -22.21 -7.21 -3.94
C ILE A 90 -20.84 -6.50 -3.91
N THR A 91 -20.74 -5.29 -4.47
CA THR A 91 -19.50 -4.50 -4.47
C THR A 91 -19.12 -4.06 -3.05
N LEU A 92 -20.08 -3.64 -2.23
CA LEU A 92 -19.89 -3.30 -0.81
C LEU A 92 -19.22 -4.47 -0.06
N ILE A 93 -19.78 -5.67 -0.19
CA ILE A 93 -19.30 -6.83 0.56
C ILE A 93 -18.00 -7.39 -0.03
N LYS A 94 -17.88 -7.52 -1.35
CA LYS A 94 -16.71 -8.16 -1.96
C LYS A 94 -15.48 -7.25 -2.00
N LYS A 95 -15.64 -5.96 -2.32
CA LYS A 95 -14.49 -5.05 -2.46
C LYS A 95 -14.24 -4.24 -1.20
N TYR A 96 -15.24 -3.50 -0.75
CA TYR A 96 -15.02 -2.55 0.34
C TYR A 96 -14.78 -3.25 1.68
N ALA A 97 -15.53 -4.30 2.01
CA ALA A 97 -15.28 -5.06 3.24
C ALA A 97 -13.88 -5.69 3.26
N GLU A 98 -13.42 -6.22 2.12
CA GLU A 98 -12.04 -6.72 1.96
C GLU A 98 -11.01 -5.62 2.29
N TRP A 99 -11.23 -4.39 1.81
CA TRP A 99 -10.34 -3.25 2.09
C TRP A 99 -10.31 -2.87 3.57
N PHE A 100 -11.47 -2.84 4.24
CA PHE A 100 -11.52 -2.57 5.69
C PHE A 100 -10.79 -3.66 6.48
N LEU A 101 -11.00 -4.93 6.14
CA LEU A 101 -10.33 -6.05 6.80
C LEU A 101 -8.82 -6.01 6.60
N LEU A 102 -8.36 -5.72 5.37
CA LEU A 102 -6.93 -5.54 5.08
C LEU A 102 -6.34 -4.36 5.85
N PHE A 103 -7.05 -3.24 5.95
CA PHE A 103 -6.59 -2.09 6.74
C PHE A 103 -6.35 -2.49 8.19
N PHE A 104 -7.31 -3.13 8.85
CA PHE A 104 -7.14 -3.57 10.23
C PHE A 104 -6.04 -4.62 10.39
N ALA A 105 -5.90 -5.53 9.42
CA ALA A 105 -4.82 -6.51 9.41
C ALA A 105 -3.45 -5.83 9.34
N ILE A 106 -3.28 -4.81 8.49
CA ILE A 106 -2.05 -4.03 8.35
C ILE A 106 -1.74 -3.29 9.66
N VAL A 107 -2.70 -2.55 10.21
CA VAL A 107 -2.50 -1.76 11.43
C VAL A 107 -2.17 -2.66 12.63
N ALA A 108 -2.84 -3.81 12.76
CA ALA A 108 -2.55 -4.76 13.83
C ALA A 108 -1.17 -5.40 13.70
N THR A 109 -0.76 -5.73 12.47
CA THR A 109 0.45 -6.50 12.20
C THR A 109 1.71 -5.62 12.19
N LEU A 110 1.61 -4.41 11.62
CA LEU A 110 2.69 -3.41 11.56
C LEU A 110 2.81 -2.59 12.85
N ASN A 111 2.80 -3.29 13.98
CA ASN A 111 2.83 -2.72 15.32
C ASN A 111 4.22 -2.29 15.82
N THR A 112 5.29 -2.61 15.07
CA THR A 112 6.67 -2.31 15.45
C THR A 112 7.41 -1.62 14.31
N GLU A 113 8.33 -0.72 14.66
CA GLU A 113 9.16 -0.01 13.67
C GLU A 113 9.92 -0.98 12.75
N LYS A 114 10.36 -2.13 13.27
CA LYS A 114 11.08 -3.14 12.48
C LYS A 114 10.19 -3.72 11.38
N ARG A 115 8.97 -4.14 11.72
CA ARG A 115 8.01 -4.69 10.74
C ARG A 115 7.60 -3.66 9.71
N PHE A 116 7.37 -2.44 10.17
CA PHE A 116 7.04 -1.32 9.29
C PHE A 116 8.18 -1.02 8.29
N LYS A 117 9.44 -1.01 8.74
CA LYS A 117 10.61 -0.86 7.85
C LYS A 117 10.72 -1.99 6.83
N ILE A 118 10.50 -3.25 7.24
CA ILE A 118 10.50 -4.40 6.32
C ILE A 118 9.44 -4.21 5.24
N PHE A 119 8.21 -3.86 5.65
CA PHE A 119 7.11 -3.61 4.72
C PHE A 119 7.42 -2.50 3.71
N LEU A 120 7.98 -1.38 4.17
CA LEU A 120 8.41 -0.29 3.29
C LEU A 120 9.51 -0.70 2.30
N ILE A 121 10.51 -1.47 2.76
CA ILE A 121 11.58 -1.95 1.88
C ILE A 121 10.99 -2.85 0.79
N ILE A 122 10.07 -3.74 1.13
CA ILE A 122 9.44 -4.65 0.17
C ILE A 122 8.56 -3.88 -0.82
N LEU A 123 7.84 -2.84 -0.36
CA LEU A 123 7.10 -1.94 -1.24
C LEU A 123 8.03 -1.21 -2.23
N LEU A 124 9.20 -0.73 -1.79
CA LEU A 124 10.16 -0.10 -2.70
C LEU A 124 10.80 -1.11 -3.66
N LEU A 125 11.09 -2.33 -3.22
CA LEU A 125 11.56 -3.41 -4.09
C LEU A 125 10.53 -3.79 -5.16
N SER A 126 9.24 -3.80 -4.79
CA SER A 126 8.13 -3.95 -5.74
C SER A 126 8.18 -2.85 -6.79
N ALA A 127 8.28 -1.59 -6.35
CA ALA A 127 8.29 -0.44 -7.25
C ALA A 127 9.48 -0.43 -8.21
N ILE A 128 10.66 -0.82 -7.73
CA ILE A 128 11.86 -0.97 -8.55
C ILE A 128 11.62 -2.04 -9.63
N SER A 129 11.06 -3.20 -9.25
CA SER A 129 10.74 -4.27 -10.21
C SER A 129 9.82 -3.78 -11.33
N VAL A 130 8.81 -2.99 -11.00
CA VAL A 130 7.87 -2.42 -12.00
C VAL A 130 8.51 -1.32 -12.84
N CYS A 131 9.41 -0.51 -12.27
CA CYS A 131 10.13 0.49 -13.05
C CYS A 131 11.00 -0.18 -14.11
N PHE A 132 11.67 -1.28 -13.76
CA PHE A 132 12.40 -2.07 -14.74
C PHE A 132 11.49 -2.69 -15.80
N ASP A 133 10.32 -3.18 -15.40
CA ASP A 133 9.29 -3.66 -16.33
C ASP A 133 8.81 -2.55 -17.29
N GLY A 134 8.60 -1.32 -16.80
CA GLY A 134 8.25 -0.17 -17.62
C GLY A 134 9.35 0.20 -18.61
N ILE A 135 10.62 0.23 -18.16
CA ILE A 135 11.77 0.48 -19.04
C ILE A 135 11.90 -0.64 -20.07
N TYR A 136 11.69 -1.89 -19.68
CA TYR A 136 11.65 -3.02 -20.60
C TYR A 136 10.55 -2.84 -21.65
N GLN A 137 9.32 -2.49 -21.23
CA GLN A 137 8.18 -2.19 -22.10
C GLN A 137 8.52 -1.10 -23.13
N GLN A 138 9.24 -0.05 -22.72
CA GLN A 138 9.66 1.02 -23.63
C GLN A 138 10.66 0.56 -24.70
N ILE A 139 11.52 -0.43 -24.39
CA ILE A 139 12.56 -0.92 -25.31
C ILE A 139 12.01 -2.00 -26.24
N THR A 140 11.25 -2.96 -25.72
CA THR A 140 10.79 -4.15 -26.45
C THR A 140 9.41 -3.98 -27.08
N GLY A 141 8.67 -2.93 -26.68
CA GLY A 141 7.31 -2.70 -27.12
C GLY A 141 6.24 -3.45 -26.33
N ALA A 142 6.60 -4.31 -25.37
CA ALA A 142 5.67 -5.05 -24.51
C ALA A 142 6.24 -5.27 -23.10
N ASP A 143 5.39 -5.24 -22.08
CA ASP A 143 5.82 -5.48 -20.70
C ASP A 143 6.15 -6.97 -20.42
N LEU A 144 6.99 -7.22 -19.42
CA LEU A 144 7.53 -8.53 -19.07
C LEU A 144 6.53 -9.41 -18.31
N PHE A 145 5.61 -8.81 -17.55
CA PHE A 145 4.74 -9.55 -16.63
C PHE A 145 3.38 -9.89 -17.21
N ARG A 146 2.79 -9.01 -18.04
CA ARG A 146 1.43 -9.13 -18.58
C ARG A 146 1.34 -8.98 -20.09
N GLY A 147 2.40 -8.55 -20.77
CA GLY A 147 2.42 -8.41 -22.23
C GLY A 147 1.55 -7.28 -22.78
N HIS A 148 1.23 -6.27 -21.98
CA HIS A 148 0.67 -5.00 -22.42
C HIS A 148 1.62 -4.27 -23.36
N ASN A 149 1.09 -3.88 -24.51
CA ASN A 149 1.84 -3.16 -25.53
C ASN A 149 2.20 -1.74 -25.07
N TYR A 150 3.33 -1.26 -25.57
CA TYR A 150 3.78 0.11 -25.41
C TYR A 150 3.07 1.02 -26.43
N ASP A 151 2.31 2.00 -25.93
CA ASP A 151 1.62 2.99 -26.75
C ASP A 151 2.15 4.40 -26.46
N TYR A 152 3.47 4.60 -26.62
CA TYR A 152 4.21 5.85 -26.34
C TYR A 152 4.10 6.39 -24.90
N LYS A 153 3.35 5.71 -24.04
CA LYS A 153 3.12 6.01 -22.63
C LYS A 153 3.46 4.76 -21.84
N MET A 154 4.36 4.90 -20.88
CA MET A 154 4.76 3.79 -20.03
C MET A 154 3.60 3.40 -19.08
N SER A 155 3.18 2.14 -19.12
CA SER A 155 2.18 1.58 -18.19
C SER A 155 2.75 0.45 -17.32
N ALA A 156 3.88 -0.15 -17.73
CA ALA A 156 4.40 -1.38 -17.15
C ALA A 156 3.27 -2.44 -17.05
N SER A 157 3.28 -3.23 -15.98
CA SER A 157 2.27 -4.25 -15.68
C SER A 157 0.85 -3.71 -15.38
N PHE A 158 0.66 -2.39 -15.31
CA PHE A 158 -0.65 -1.80 -15.06
C PHE A 158 -1.48 -1.73 -16.35
N ASN A 159 -2.81 -1.84 -16.19
CA ASN A 159 -3.75 -1.75 -17.31
C ASN A 159 -3.70 -0.39 -18.03
N HIS A 160 -3.40 0.68 -17.30
CA HIS A 160 -3.35 2.04 -17.81
C HIS A 160 -2.18 2.82 -17.22
N TYR A 161 -1.56 3.67 -18.04
CA TYR A 161 -0.46 4.57 -17.64
C TYR A 161 -0.83 5.49 -16.47
N ASN A 162 -2.12 5.85 -16.32
CA ASN A 162 -2.60 6.63 -15.18
C ASN A 162 -2.51 5.86 -13.85
N ASN A 163 -2.78 4.56 -13.84
CA ASN A 163 -2.70 3.74 -12.63
C ASN A 163 -1.23 3.58 -12.20
N PHE A 164 -0.35 3.37 -13.18
CA PHE A 164 1.09 3.34 -12.93
C PHE A 164 1.60 4.69 -12.40
N ALA A 165 1.18 5.80 -13.01
CA ALA A 165 1.55 7.14 -12.55
C ALA A 165 1.03 7.45 -11.15
N GLY A 166 -0.18 6.99 -10.80
CA GLY A 166 -0.74 7.08 -9.45
C GLY A 166 0.10 6.30 -8.43
N TYR A 167 0.48 5.07 -8.78
CA TYR A 167 1.37 4.23 -7.95
C TYR A 167 2.73 4.90 -7.72
N LEU A 168 3.39 5.38 -8.78
CA LEU A 168 4.67 6.09 -8.69
C LEU A 168 4.53 7.40 -7.91
N GLY A 169 3.44 8.15 -8.11
CA GLY A 169 3.20 9.45 -7.47
C GLY A 169 3.15 9.38 -5.95
N VAL A 170 2.76 8.24 -5.37
CA VAL A 170 2.80 8.02 -3.91
C VAL A 170 4.21 7.65 -3.42
N LEU A 171 4.93 6.82 -4.19
CA LEU A 171 6.23 6.28 -3.78
C LEU A 171 7.40 7.22 -4.01
N LEU A 172 7.29 8.09 -5.01
CA LEU A 172 8.30 9.07 -5.36
C LEU A 172 8.59 10.04 -4.19
N PRO A 173 7.61 10.75 -3.60
CA PRO A 173 7.87 11.63 -2.46
C PRO A 173 8.32 10.86 -1.21
N LEU A 174 7.86 9.62 -1.03
CA LEU A 174 8.30 8.74 0.06
C LEU A 174 9.79 8.39 -0.06
N SER A 175 10.24 7.94 -1.23
CA SER A 175 11.65 7.63 -1.49
C SER A 175 12.55 8.86 -1.38
N PHE A 176 12.07 10.02 -1.85
CA PHE A 176 12.79 11.28 -1.75
C PHE A 176 12.99 11.71 -0.29
N CYS A 177 11.95 11.59 0.52
CA CYS A 177 12.02 11.86 1.95
C CYS A 177 13.08 10.98 2.62
N LEU A 178 13.12 9.67 2.32
CA LEU A 178 14.13 8.75 2.84
C LEU A 178 15.56 9.09 2.36
N SER A 179 15.70 9.63 1.16
CA SER A 179 16.98 10.11 0.61
C SER A 179 17.53 11.34 1.34
N ILE A 180 16.67 12.28 1.73
CA ILE A 180 17.07 13.51 2.46
C ILE A 180 17.23 13.24 3.95
N CYS A 181 16.21 12.64 4.57
CA CYS A 181 16.11 12.45 6.02
C CYS A 181 16.90 11.21 6.51
N GLY A 182 17.47 10.40 5.61
CA GLY A 182 18.26 9.21 5.97
C GLY A 182 19.51 9.53 6.79
N LYS A 183 19.81 8.72 7.82
CA LYS A 183 20.98 8.93 8.68
C LYS A 183 22.30 8.57 7.99
N ASP A 184 22.31 7.46 7.25
CA ASP A 184 23.52 6.91 6.64
C ASP A 184 23.69 7.40 5.19
N LYS A 185 24.88 7.87 4.83
CA LYS A 185 25.18 8.32 3.45
C LYS A 185 24.87 7.26 2.40
N LYS A 186 25.15 5.97 2.69
CA LYS A 186 24.85 4.86 1.78
C LYS A 186 23.34 4.73 1.52
N ASN A 187 22.53 4.72 2.58
CA ASN A 187 21.08 4.61 2.46
C ASN A 187 20.49 5.81 1.72
N ARG A 188 21.01 7.02 1.98
CA ARG A 188 20.61 8.22 1.24
C ARG A 188 20.87 8.10 -0.26
N LEU A 189 22.04 7.61 -0.67
CA LEU A 189 22.38 7.40 -2.08
C LEU A 189 21.47 6.35 -2.74
N ILE A 190 21.21 5.23 -2.05
CA ILE A 190 20.32 4.17 -2.56
C ILE A 190 18.91 4.73 -2.78
N PHE A 191 18.32 5.40 -1.78
CA PHE A 191 17.00 5.99 -1.93
C PHE A 191 16.96 7.12 -2.95
N GLY A 192 18.04 7.90 -3.08
CA GLY A 192 18.16 8.92 -4.13
C GLY A 192 18.14 8.33 -5.53
N PHE A 193 18.86 7.23 -5.76
CA PHE A 193 18.80 6.51 -7.02
C PHE A 193 17.38 5.99 -7.32
N ILE A 194 16.72 5.41 -6.32
CA ILE A 194 15.32 4.96 -6.44
C ILE A 194 14.41 6.13 -6.80
N THR A 195 14.55 7.30 -6.18
CA THR A 195 13.76 8.49 -6.51
C THR A 195 13.95 8.92 -7.95
N ILE A 196 15.19 8.93 -8.45
CA ILE A 196 15.48 9.28 -9.86
C ILE A 196 14.81 8.28 -10.81
N LEU A 197 14.92 6.98 -10.50
CA LEU A 197 14.29 5.93 -11.30
C LEU A 197 12.75 6.08 -11.34
N LEU A 198 12.13 6.29 -10.18
CA LEU A 198 10.68 6.53 -10.08
C LEU A 198 10.26 7.80 -10.83
N GLY A 199 11.07 8.87 -10.74
CA GLY A 199 10.82 10.13 -11.45
C GLY A 199 10.91 9.99 -12.96
N TYR A 200 11.90 9.24 -13.45
CA TYR A 200 12.01 8.92 -14.88
C TYR A 200 10.79 8.14 -15.38
N CYS A 201 10.39 7.08 -14.68
CA CYS A 201 9.22 6.30 -15.09
C CYS A 201 7.94 7.15 -15.04
N LEU A 202 7.82 8.04 -14.04
CA LEU A 202 6.67 8.92 -13.91
C LEU A 202 6.56 9.89 -15.10
N THR A 203 7.66 10.51 -15.53
CA THR A 203 7.62 11.41 -16.69
C THR A 203 7.30 10.64 -17.98
N MET A 204 7.80 9.41 -18.13
CA MET A 204 7.50 8.53 -19.27
C MET A 204 6.06 8.01 -19.30
N THR A 205 5.30 8.09 -18.19
CA THR A 205 3.85 7.82 -18.23
C THR A 205 3.07 8.90 -18.99
N LEU A 206 3.64 10.11 -19.14
CA LEU A 206 2.98 11.30 -19.71
C LEU A 206 1.62 11.65 -19.04
N SER A 207 1.37 11.16 -17.83
CA SER A 207 0.15 11.45 -17.08
C SER A 207 0.27 12.80 -16.38
N LYS A 208 -0.46 13.81 -16.88
CA LYS A 208 -0.58 15.13 -16.21
C LYS A 208 -1.10 14.98 -14.78
N GLY A 209 -2.04 14.06 -14.58
CA GLY A 209 -2.60 13.74 -13.26
C GLY A 209 -1.55 13.18 -12.30
N GLY A 210 -0.76 12.19 -12.74
CA GLY A 210 0.31 11.61 -11.91
C GLY A 210 1.41 12.60 -11.55
N CYS A 211 1.80 13.47 -12.47
CA CYS A 211 2.75 14.54 -12.17
C CYS A 211 2.18 15.51 -11.12
N PHE A 212 0.91 15.92 -11.26
CA PHE A 212 0.28 16.84 -10.32
C PHE A 212 0.10 16.23 -8.92
N THR A 213 -0.31 14.96 -8.84
CA THR A 213 -0.44 14.27 -7.54
C THR A 213 0.90 14.11 -6.85
N SER A 214 1.97 13.77 -7.59
CA SER A 214 3.32 13.69 -7.01
C SER A 214 3.79 15.04 -6.47
N LEU A 215 3.53 16.13 -7.19
CA LEU A 215 3.89 17.49 -6.79
C LEU A 215 3.13 17.93 -5.54
N LEU A 216 1.83 17.67 -5.48
CA LEU A 216 1.02 17.91 -4.28
C LEU A 216 1.55 17.11 -3.08
N ALA A 217 1.89 15.84 -3.27
CA ALA A 217 2.43 15.00 -2.21
C ALA A 217 3.78 15.51 -1.70
N PHE A 218 4.65 16.04 -2.57
CA PHE A 218 5.88 16.73 -2.15
C PHE A 218 5.62 17.96 -1.28
N ILE A 219 4.65 18.80 -1.67
CA ILE A 219 4.29 20.00 -0.90
C ILE A 219 3.78 19.60 0.49
N LEU A 220 3.01 18.52 0.58
CA LEU A 220 2.49 18.03 1.85
C LEU A 220 3.55 17.36 2.73
N ILE A 221 4.49 16.61 2.15
CA ILE A 221 5.48 15.82 2.91
C ILE A 221 6.74 16.64 3.27
N SER A 222 7.16 17.57 2.41
CA SER A 222 8.40 18.34 2.61
C SER A 222 8.45 19.15 3.91
N PRO A 223 7.38 19.80 4.41
CA PRO A 223 7.41 20.52 5.67
C PRO A 223 7.68 19.58 6.85
N PHE A 224 7.22 18.33 6.80
CA PHE A 224 7.45 17.35 7.88
C PHE A 224 8.90 16.87 7.93
N CYS A 225 9.55 16.66 6.79
CA CYS A 225 10.97 16.26 6.76
C CYS A 225 11.89 17.45 7.10
N PHE A 226 11.56 18.68 6.66
CA PHE A 226 12.39 19.86 6.92
C PHE A 226 12.21 20.47 8.32
N LEU A 227 10.98 20.56 8.85
CA LEU A 227 10.73 21.24 10.13
C LEU A 227 11.05 20.37 11.35
N LYS A 228 11.49 19.11 11.17
CA LYS A 228 11.69 18.11 12.25
C LYS A 228 10.54 18.15 13.28
N LEU A 229 9.31 18.38 12.82
CA LEU A 229 8.16 18.56 13.68
C LEU A 229 7.98 17.27 14.50
N LYS A 230 8.32 17.34 15.79
CA LYS A 230 8.15 16.26 16.78
C LYS A 230 6.67 16.03 17.11
N LEU A 231 5.78 16.02 16.12
CA LEU A 231 4.41 15.58 16.35
C LEU A 231 4.40 14.05 16.36
N LYS A 232 4.47 13.47 17.56
CA LYS A 232 4.45 12.00 17.80
C LYS A 232 3.27 11.25 17.15
N ARG A 233 2.21 11.95 16.69
CA ARG A 233 0.98 11.36 16.12
C ARG A 233 0.84 11.51 14.60
N LEU A 234 1.33 12.61 14.02
CA LEU A 234 1.13 12.93 12.61
C LEU A 234 1.85 12.03 11.57
N PRO A 235 3.05 11.45 11.81
CA PRO A 235 3.64 10.51 10.87
C PRO A 235 2.82 9.22 10.77
N ARG A 236 2.10 8.83 11.83
CA ARG A 236 1.23 7.65 11.81
C ARG A 236 -0.03 7.89 10.98
N ILE A 237 -0.68 9.05 11.13
CA ILE A 237 -1.86 9.44 10.35
C ILE A 237 -1.51 9.58 8.86
N THR A 238 -0.41 10.25 8.52
CA THR A 238 0.03 10.42 7.12
C THR A 238 0.43 9.09 6.48
N LEU A 239 0.97 8.16 7.25
CA LEU A 239 1.24 6.80 6.80
C LEU A 239 -0.02 5.95 6.65
N GLU A 240 -0.99 6.06 7.55
CA GLU A 240 -2.26 5.34 7.45
C GLU A 240 -3.10 5.89 6.25
N ILE A 241 -3.03 7.19 5.98
CA ILE A 241 -3.56 7.81 4.75
C ILE A 241 -2.79 7.33 3.51
N GLY A 242 -1.46 7.24 3.58
CA GLY A 242 -0.64 6.69 2.50
C GLY A 242 -0.97 5.23 2.19
N ILE A 243 -1.19 4.41 3.22
CA ILE A 243 -1.66 3.03 3.09
C ILE A 243 -3.06 3.00 2.47
N LEU A 244 -3.98 3.87 2.88
CA LEU A 244 -5.30 4.00 2.27
C LEU A 244 -5.24 4.42 0.80
N LEU A 245 -4.31 5.31 0.42
CA LEU A 245 -4.07 5.70 -0.97
C LEU A 245 -3.42 4.56 -1.79
N ILE A 246 -2.53 3.78 -1.19
CA ILE A 246 -1.97 2.56 -1.80
C ILE A 246 -3.07 1.50 -1.97
N LEU A 247 -3.97 1.34 -0.99
CA LEU A 247 -5.14 0.46 -1.07
C LEU A 247 -6.18 0.95 -2.11
N ALA A 248 -6.33 2.26 -2.29
CA ALA A 248 -7.22 2.85 -3.29
C ALA A 248 -6.67 2.70 -4.72
N THR A 249 -5.35 2.79 -4.90
CA THR A 249 -4.68 2.54 -6.20
C THR A 249 -4.60 1.06 -6.57
N LEU A 250 -4.79 0.18 -5.58
CA LEU A 250 -4.72 -1.28 -5.68
C LEU A 250 -5.82 -1.93 -6.53
N PHE A 251 -6.93 -1.22 -6.80
CA PHE A 251 -8.13 -1.80 -7.41
C PHE A 251 -8.87 -0.89 -8.42
N ILE A 252 -8.16 0.12 -8.96
CA ILE A 252 -8.53 0.81 -10.21
C ILE A 252 -7.78 0.13 -11.36
#